data_AF-A0A8T7FEB8-F1
#
_entry.id   AF-A0A8T7FEB8-F1
#
_cell.length_a   1.000
_cell.length_b   1.000
_cell.length_c   1.000
_cell.angle_alpha   90.00
_cell.angle_beta   90.00
_cell.angle_gamma   90.00
#
_symmetry.space_group_name_H-M   'P 1'
#
loop_
_entity.id
_entity.type
_entity.pdbx_description
1 polymer ?
#
loop_
_entity_poly.entity_id
_entity_poly.type
_entity_poly.pdbx_seq_one_letter_code
_entity_poly.pdbx_strand_id
1 'polypeptide(L)'
;MTTLDLTRLQAHRARTFNLSPRKPLSTPSQARRFVEARGFIYFWPIKGIDLPSLWTAVAGDRPVADEHDDPGHVTWGWKDDALNKKVWYYGKILRRKATMISLEVAPYFYALSENYGAPEEDYLIAYHEGRLTQAAKQIYETLMENGAMNSIDLRRAAKLANAKESEFNKGLEQLQADFKILPVGVAEAGAWRYSHIYELTTRRFPELSEQARPISESAARAKLLGLYFQSVGAAQLRDAVKLFGWPRELIERTAGRLVEKNELVRASHPKHEGEWLAIKAVCK
;
A
#
# COMPACT_ATOMS: atom_id res chain seq x y z
N MET A 1 -19.94 -26.57 -4.75
CA MET A 1 -19.29 -25.36 -4.19
C MET A 1 -18.39 -25.83 -3.05
N THR A 2 -17.10 -25.52 -3.06
CA THR A 2 -16.17 -26.03 -2.04
C THR A 2 -16.35 -25.29 -0.72
N THR A 3 -16.21 -25.97 0.41
CA THR A 3 -16.35 -25.34 1.74
C THR A 3 -14.99 -25.00 2.32
N LEU A 4 -14.89 -23.83 2.97
CA LEU A 4 -13.66 -23.44 3.70
C LEU A 4 -13.39 -24.38 4.88
N ASP A 5 -12.12 -24.73 5.04
CA ASP A 5 -11.59 -25.34 6.26
C ASP A 5 -11.03 -24.22 7.14
N LEU A 6 -11.74 -23.91 8.23
CA LEU A 6 -11.37 -22.80 9.12
C LEU A 6 -10.02 -23.01 9.81
N THR A 7 -9.66 -24.27 10.09
CA THR A 7 -8.36 -24.60 10.69
C THR A 7 -7.25 -24.34 9.69
N ARG A 8 -7.41 -24.77 8.43
CA ARG A 8 -6.44 -24.48 7.35
C ARG A 8 -6.34 -22.98 7.07
N LEU A 9 -7.46 -22.25 7.07
CA LEU A 9 -7.49 -20.80 6.87
C LEU A 9 -6.75 -20.05 7.99
N GLN A 10 -7.01 -20.40 9.25
CA GLN A 10 -6.33 -19.80 10.40
C GLN A 10 -4.83 -20.12 10.39
N ALA A 11 -4.45 -21.37 10.12
CA ALA A 11 -3.05 -21.75 9.98
C ALA A 11 -2.36 -21.02 8.81
N HIS A 12 -3.08 -20.79 7.69
CA HIS A 12 -2.57 -20.00 6.58
C HIS A 12 -2.29 -18.56 6.98
N ARG A 13 -3.29 -17.88 7.55
CA ARG A 13 -3.15 -16.49 8.03
C ARG A 13 -2.07 -16.35 9.09
N ALA A 14 -1.98 -17.29 10.05
CA ALA A 14 -0.93 -17.28 11.06
C ALA A 14 0.48 -17.32 10.45
N ARG A 15 0.69 -18.10 9.38
CA ARG A 15 1.97 -18.11 8.66
C ARG A 15 2.17 -16.85 7.84
N THR A 16 1.18 -16.44 7.04
CA THR A 16 1.34 -15.33 6.08
C THR A 16 1.36 -13.96 6.74
N PHE A 17 0.80 -13.82 7.94
CA PHE A 17 0.85 -12.58 8.73
C PHE A 17 1.99 -12.60 9.76
N ASN A 18 2.77 -13.69 9.81
CA ASN A 18 3.83 -13.93 10.78
C ASN A 18 3.36 -13.83 12.24
N LEU A 19 2.21 -14.44 12.56
CA LEU A 19 1.60 -14.39 13.92
C LEU A 19 2.25 -15.35 14.93
N SER A 20 3.28 -16.11 14.56
CA SER A 20 3.89 -17.05 15.50
C SER A 20 4.70 -16.29 16.55
N PRO A 21 4.31 -16.34 17.85
CA PRO A 21 5.03 -15.63 18.90
C PRO A 21 6.46 -16.15 19.11
N ARG A 22 6.78 -17.33 18.57
CA ARG A 22 8.13 -17.93 18.64
C ARG A 22 9.08 -17.43 17.56
N LYS A 23 8.57 -16.75 16.52
CA LYS A 23 9.37 -16.27 15.38
C LYS A 23 8.90 -14.88 14.89
N PRO A 24 8.82 -13.86 15.77
CA PRO A 24 8.59 -12.50 15.30
C PRO A 24 9.73 -12.06 14.38
N LEU A 25 9.45 -11.14 13.46
CA LEU A 25 10.53 -10.50 12.71
C LEU A 25 11.34 -9.63 13.69
N SER A 26 12.66 -9.76 13.64
CA SER A 26 13.57 -9.08 14.57
C SER A 26 14.64 -8.26 13.86
N THR A 27 14.64 -8.21 12.52
CA THR A 27 15.65 -7.48 11.73
C THR A 27 15.05 -6.79 10.50
N PRO A 28 15.64 -5.68 10.01
CA PRO A 28 15.25 -5.04 8.76
C PRO A 28 15.26 -5.98 7.56
N SER A 29 16.25 -6.87 7.48
CA SER A 29 16.35 -7.85 6.38
C SER A 29 15.22 -8.87 6.38
N GLN A 30 14.74 -9.28 7.56
CA GLN A 30 13.54 -10.13 7.67
C GLN A 30 12.28 -9.35 7.28
N ALA A 31 12.14 -8.09 7.69
CA ALA A 31 11.04 -7.22 7.28
C ALA A 31 10.98 -7.06 5.76
N ARG A 32 12.12 -6.82 5.10
CA ARG A 32 12.21 -6.76 3.64
C ARG A 32 11.71 -8.05 2.98
N ARG A 33 12.25 -9.20 3.39
CA ARG A 33 11.83 -10.51 2.85
C ARG A 33 10.35 -10.78 3.07
N PHE A 34 9.79 -10.32 4.19
CA PHE A 34 8.37 -10.43 4.47
C PHE A 34 7.52 -9.61 3.48
N VAL A 35 7.89 -8.34 3.22
CA VAL A 35 7.23 -7.49 2.22
C VAL A 35 7.34 -8.12 0.82
N GLU A 36 8.54 -8.59 0.43
CA GLU A 36 8.78 -9.29 -0.85
C GLU A 36 7.90 -10.54 -0.98
N ALA A 37 7.85 -11.39 0.05
CA ALA A 37 7.06 -12.62 0.03
C ALA A 37 5.55 -12.37 -0.04
N ARG A 38 5.05 -11.23 0.44
CA ARG A 38 3.62 -10.86 0.40
C ARG A 38 3.25 -10.00 -0.81
N GLY A 39 4.24 -9.36 -1.42
CA GLY A 39 4.05 -8.39 -2.50
C GLY A 39 3.69 -7.00 -1.98
N PHE A 40 2.72 -6.89 -1.08
CA PHE A 40 2.37 -5.65 -0.38
C PHE A 40 1.72 -5.92 0.98
N ILE A 41 1.96 -5.02 1.93
CA ILE A 41 1.43 -5.06 3.30
C ILE A 41 1.13 -3.64 3.78
N TYR A 42 0.42 -3.48 4.91
CA TYR A 42 0.41 -2.20 5.61
C TYR A 42 1.63 -2.05 6.53
N PHE A 43 2.00 -0.81 6.83
CA PHE A 43 2.93 -0.55 7.93
C PHE A 43 2.28 -0.93 9.27
N TRP A 44 1.05 -0.45 9.49
CA TRP A 44 0.20 -0.73 10.65
C TRP A 44 -1.14 -1.32 10.22
N PRO A 45 -1.74 -2.22 11.02
CA PRO A 45 -3.06 -2.77 10.69
C PRO A 45 -4.12 -1.66 10.69
N ILE A 46 -5.17 -1.84 9.89
CA ILE A 46 -6.29 -0.90 9.82
C ILE A 46 -7.61 -1.61 10.08
N LYS A 47 -8.56 -0.91 10.71
CA LYS A 47 -9.85 -1.50 11.08
C LYS A 47 -10.64 -1.97 9.86
N GLY A 48 -11.09 -3.23 9.91
CA GLY A 48 -12.02 -3.79 8.95
C GLY A 48 -11.43 -4.10 7.57
N ILE A 49 -10.11 -4.32 7.49
CA ILE A 49 -9.42 -4.88 6.33
C ILE A 49 -8.46 -5.95 6.84
N ASP A 50 -8.65 -7.19 6.39
CA ASP A 50 -7.69 -8.27 6.63
C ASP A 50 -6.52 -8.13 5.65
N LEU A 51 -5.35 -7.73 6.12
CA LEU A 51 -4.11 -7.67 5.34
C LEU A 51 -2.91 -7.82 6.29
N PRO A 52 -1.81 -8.47 5.89
CA PRO A 52 -0.60 -8.47 6.71
C PRO A 52 -0.13 -7.04 6.98
N SER A 53 0.51 -6.83 8.13
CA SER A 53 1.17 -5.57 8.46
C SER A 53 2.53 -5.80 9.09
N LEU A 54 3.43 -4.83 8.97
CA LEU A 54 4.75 -4.91 9.58
C LEU A 54 4.64 -4.95 11.11
N TRP A 55 3.76 -4.13 11.70
CA TRP A 55 3.46 -4.18 13.13
C TRP A 55 3.04 -5.58 13.57
N THR A 56 2.04 -6.16 12.92
CA THR A 56 1.51 -7.48 13.29
C THR A 56 2.60 -8.56 13.19
N ALA A 57 3.49 -8.47 12.20
CA ALA A 57 4.57 -9.42 12.00
C ALA A 57 5.70 -9.33 13.05
N VAL A 58 5.81 -8.19 13.75
CA VAL A 58 6.82 -7.93 14.79
C VAL A 58 6.24 -8.08 16.20
N ALA A 59 5.10 -7.44 16.44
CA ALA A 59 4.47 -7.28 17.75
C ALA A 59 3.33 -8.28 18.02
N GLY A 60 2.90 -9.05 17.01
CA GLY A 60 1.78 -9.98 17.09
C GLY A 60 0.42 -9.34 16.80
N ASP A 61 -0.65 -10.14 16.92
CA ASP A 61 -2.04 -9.69 16.71
C ASP A 61 -2.59 -8.97 17.94
N ARG A 62 -2.07 -7.75 18.16
CA ARG A 62 -2.49 -6.85 19.23
C ARG A 62 -2.60 -5.42 18.73
N PRO A 63 -3.38 -4.56 19.41
CA PRO A 63 -3.46 -3.13 19.09
C PRO A 63 -2.07 -2.48 19.02
N VAL A 64 -1.95 -1.45 18.17
CA VAL A 64 -0.76 -0.60 18.15
C VAL A 64 -0.66 0.09 19.51
N ALA A 65 0.47 -0.05 20.19
CA ALA A 65 0.69 0.51 21.51
C ALA A 65 0.86 2.03 21.43
N ASP A 66 0.27 2.74 22.39
CA ASP A 66 0.42 4.20 22.53
C ASP A 66 1.76 4.54 23.19
N GLU A 67 2.31 3.62 24.00
CA GLU A 67 3.59 3.79 24.68
C GLU A 67 4.75 3.77 23.67
N HIS A 68 5.54 4.85 23.64
CA HIS A 68 6.62 5.03 22.68
C HIS A 68 7.77 4.02 22.81
N ASP A 69 7.93 3.38 23.98
CA ASP A 69 8.96 2.39 24.28
C ASP A 69 8.54 0.94 23.99
N ASP A 70 7.31 0.72 23.49
CA ASP A 70 6.86 -0.60 23.09
C ASP A 70 7.82 -1.21 22.04
N PRO A 71 8.30 -2.46 22.22
CA PRO A 71 9.25 -3.09 21.31
C PRO A 71 8.80 -3.15 19.84
N GLY A 72 7.49 -3.13 19.59
CA GLY A 72 6.90 -3.08 18.24
C GLY A 72 7.21 -1.79 17.48
N HIS A 73 7.52 -0.68 18.18
CA HIS A 73 7.90 0.59 17.55
C HIS A 73 9.28 0.57 16.91
N VAL A 74 10.07 -0.51 17.08
CA VAL A 74 11.28 -0.76 16.29
C VAL A 74 11.03 -0.67 14.76
N THR A 75 9.78 -0.96 14.36
CA THR A 75 9.33 -0.85 12.97
C THR A 75 9.43 0.56 12.39
N TRP A 76 9.35 1.61 13.21
CA TRP A 76 9.58 2.99 12.78
C TRP A 76 11.01 3.22 12.30
N GLY A 77 12.00 2.80 13.11
CA GLY A 77 13.40 2.89 12.74
C GLY A 77 13.68 2.13 11.44
N TRP A 78 13.14 0.90 11.31
CA TRP A 78 13.31 0.12 10.07
C TRP A 78 12.68 0.81 8.86
N LYS A 79 11.53 1.46 9.01
CA LYS A 79 10.88 2.23 7.95
C LYS A 79 11.73 3.43 7.57
N ASP A 80 12.12 4.26 8.53
CA ASP A 80 12.87 5.50 8.31
C ASP A 80 14.24 5.21 7.66
N ASP A 81 14.97 4.23 8.18
CA ASP A 81 16.25 3.77 7.66
C ASP A 81 16.16 3.18 6.24
N ALA A 82 14.96 2.78 5.80
CA ALA A 82 14.73 2.16 4.51
C ALA A 82 14.36 3.16 3.41
N LEU A 83 13.84 4.34 3.75
CA LEU A 83 13.29 5.30 2.77
C LEU A 83 14.33 5.71 1.71
N ASN A 84 15.58 5.93 2.13
CA ASN A 84 16.67 6.30 1.23
C ASN A 84 17.33 5.09 0.51
N LYS A 85 17.01 3.83 0.88
CA LYS A 85 17.67 2.61 0.37
C LYS A 85 16.95 1.89 -0.77
N LYS A 86 15.75 2.33 -1.17
CA LYS A 86 14.92 1.66 -2.20
C LYS A 86 14.73 0.15 -1.92
N VAL A 87 14.41 -0.23 -0.68
CA VAL A 87 14.17 -1.66 -0.35
C VAL A 87 12.71 -2.08 -0.60
N TRP A 88 11.80 -1.11 -0.62
CA TRP A 88 10.39 -1.22 -0.97
C TRP A 88 9.91 0.15 -1.44
N TYR A 89 8.76 0.20 -2.10
CA TYR A 89 7.99 1.42 -2.28
C TYR A 89 7.14 1.65 -1.01
N TYR A 90 7.23 2.84 -0.43
CA TYR A 90 6.45 3.22 0.76
C TYR A 90 5.63 4.47 0.48
N GLY A 91 4.32 4.41 0.75
CA GLY A 91 3.44 5.56 0.56
C GLY A 91 2.01 5.26 1.03
N LYS A 92 1.19 6.30 1.09
CA LYS A 92 -0.23 6.19 1.42
C LYS A 92 -1.07 5.71 0.22
N ILE A 93 -0.99 4.42 -0.11
CA ILE A 93 -1.62 3.83 -1.30
C ILE A 93 -2.99 3.24 -0.99
N LEU A 94 -3.02 2.03 -0.44
CA LEU A 94 -4.28 1.31 -0.21
C LEU A 94 -5.04 2.03 0.89
N ARG A 95 -6.27 2.46 0.56
CA ARG A 95 -7.12 3.23 1.48
C ARG A 95 -6.49 4.50 2.03
N ARG A 96 -5.51 5.06 1.31
CA ARG A 96 -4.70 6.21 1.73
C ARG A 96 -3.98 5.97 3.06
N LYS A 97 -3.63 4.70 3.34
CA LYS A 97 -2.91 4.27 4.53
C LYS A 97 -1.49 3.85 4.18
N ALA A 98 -0.59 3.98 5.14
CA ALA A 98 0.82 3.65 4.99
C ALA A 98 1.00 2.19 4.51
N THR A 99 1.37 2.05 3.25
CA THR A 99 1.47 0.78 2.53
C THR A 99 2.92 0.56 2.14
N MET A 100 3.42 -0.67 2.33
CA MET A 100 4.76 -1.11 1.92
C MET A 100 4.58 -2.09 0.77
N ILE A 101 5.19 -1.80 -0.37
CA ILE A 101 5.04 -2.57 -1.61
C ILE A 101 6.43 -3.04 -2.04
N SER A 102 6.58 -4.33 -2.29
CA SER A 102 7.83 -4.87 -2.85
C SER A 102 8.12 -4.24 -4.21
N LEU A 103 9.40 -4.02 -4.52
CA LEU A 103 9.76 -3.37 -5.78
C LEU A 103 9.34 -4.18 -7.02
N GLU A 104 9.28 -5.52 -6.94
CA GLU A 104 8.76 -6.36 -8.02
C GLU A 104 7.26 -6.08 -8.30
N VAL A 105 6.50 -5.71 -7.27
CA VAL A 105 5.05 -5.51 -7.36
C VAL A 105 4.68 -4.05 -7.64
N ALA A 106 5.57 -3.10 -7.35
CA ALA A 106 5.32 -1.67 -7.57
C ALA A 106 4.87 -1.33 -9.01
N PRO A 107 5.44 -1.91 -10.09
CA PRO A 107 4.98 -1.66 -11.46
C PRO A 107 3.50 -2.00 -11.71
N TYR A 108 2.96 -3.02 -11.03
CA TYR A 108 1.56 -3.42 -11.18
C TYR A 108 0.60 -2.42 -10.51
N PHE A 109 1.01 -1.79 -9.40
CA PHE A 109 0.25 -0.67 -8.84
C PHE A 109 0.37 0.57 -9.74
N TYR A 110 1.58 0.86 -10.22
CA TYR A 110 1.83 2.01 -11.09
C TYR A 110 1.01 1.95 -12.38
N ALA A 111 0.89 0.75 -12.99
CA ALA A 111 0.07 0.51 -14.18
C ALA A 111 -1.44 0.77 -13.98
N LEU A 112 -1.90 0.93 -12.74
CA LEU A 112 -3.29 1.27 -12.40
C LEU A 112 -3.42 2.68 -11.81
N SER A 113 -2.33 3.45 -11.77
CA SER A 113 -2.30 4.79 -11.18
C SER A 113 -2.65 5.88 -12.18
N GLU A 114 -3.05 7.06 -11.68
CA GLU A 114 -3.24 8.26 -12.50
C GLU A 114 -1.91 8.94 -12.91
N ASN A 115 -0.78 8.25 -12.77
CA ASN A 115 0.55 8.75 -13.13
C ASN A 115 1.12 8.07 -14.39
N TYR A 116 0.26 7.44 -15.17
CA TYR A 116 0.63 6.75 -16.40
C TYR A 116 0.57 7.73 -17.59
N GLY A 117 1.67 8.45 -17.85
CA GLY A 117 1.74 9.46 -18.91
C GLY A 117 2.94 10.40 -18.75
N ALA A 118 2.78 11.65 -19.20
CA ALA A 118 3.81 12.69 -19.11
C ALA A 118 3.62 13.46 -17.77
N PRO A 119 4.51 13.27 -16.77
CA PRO A 119 4.30 13.83 -15.43
C PRO A 119 4.15 15.35 -15.39
N GLU A 120 4.75 16.06 -16.36
CA GLU A 120 4.69 17.52 -16.52
C GLU A 120 3.34 18.03 -17.07
N GLU A 121 2.51 17.15 -17.66
CA GLU A 121 1.24 17.52 -18.28
C GLU A 121 0.05 16.87 -17.58
N ASP A 122 0.18 15.60 -17.16
CA ASP A 122 -0.92 14.80 -16.61
C ASP A 122 -1.55 15.43 -15.37
N TYR A 123 -0.75 16.08 -14.52
CA TYR A 123 -1.26 16.71 -13.30
C TYR A 123 -2.12 17.94 -13.60
N LEU A 124 -1.83 18.67 -14.69
CA LEU A 124 -2.63 19.82 -15.13
C LEU A 124 -3.99 19.34 -15.64
N ILE A 125 -4.00 18.27 -16.44
CA ILE A 125 -5.23 17.65 -16.93
C ILE A 125 -6.10 17.21 -15.75
N ALA A 126 -5.52 16.47 -14.80
CA ALA A 126 -6.24 16.02 -13.60
C ALA A 126 -6.78 17.20 -12.78
N TYR A 127 -6.04 18.31 -12.68
CA TYR A 127 -6.52 19.52 -12.01
C TYR A 127 -7.68 20.19 -12.76
N HIS A 128 -7.57 20.38 -14.08
CA HIS A 128 -8.61 21.00 -14.89
C HIS A 128 -9.92 20.19 -14.90
N GLU A 129 -9.83 18.86 -14.81
CA GLU A 129 -10.98 17.97 -14.68
C GLU A 129 -11.53 17.87 -13.23
N GLY A 130 -10.95 18.60 -12.27
CA GLY A 130 -11.37 18.60 -10.87
C GLY A 130 -11.00 17.32 -10.10
N ARG A 131 -10.15 16.47 -10.67
CA ARG A 131 -9.65 15.23 -10.03
C ARG A 131 -8.47 15.50 -9.10
N LEU A 132 -7.67 16.55 -9.33
CA LEU A 132 -6.57 16.97 -8.46
C LEU A 132 -6.92 18.26 -7.70
N THR A 133 -6.68 18.30 -6.39
CA THR A 133 -6.93 19.51 -5.59
C THR A 133 -5.89 20.60 -5.85
N GLN A 134 -6.25 21.88 -5.61
CA GLN A 134 -5.31 23.00 -5.69
C GLN A 134 -4.06 22.79 -4.82
N ALA A 135 -4.24 22.35 -3.58
CA ALA A 135 -3.13 22.08 -2.67
C ALA A 135 -2.23 20.95 -3.20
N ALA A 136 -2.79 19.85 -3.72
CA ALA A 136 -2.02 18.79 -4.34
C ALA A 136 -1.23 19.30 -5.56
N LYS A 137 -1.85 20.11 -6.43
CA LYS A 137 -1.18 20.75 -7.56
C LYS A 137 0.04 21.57 -7.10
N GLN A 138 -0.15 22.49 -6.14
CA GLN A 138 0.91 23.34 -5.62
C GLN A 138 2.07 22.56 -5.02
N ILE A 139 1.76 21.51 -4.23
CA ILE A 139 2.77 20.62 -3.65
C ILE A 139 3.57 19.92 -4.75
N TYR A 140 2.88 19.38 -5.76
CA TYR A 140 3.52 18.67 -6.87
C TYR A 140 4.44 19.59 -7.67
N GLU A 141 3.97 20.77 -8.06
CA GLU A 141 4.75 21.79 -8.77
C GLU A 141 5.99 22.22 -7.97
N THR A 142 5.82 22.42 -6.66
CA THR A 142 6.95 22.80 -5.79
C THR A 142 8.04 21.72 -5.78
N LEU A 143 7.67 20.44 -5.72
CA LEU A 143 8.63 19.32 -5.79
C LEU A 143 9.25 19.20 -7.18
N MET A 144 8.49 19.45 -8.26
CA MET A 144 9.06 19.52 -9.60
C MET A 144 10.12 20.61 -9.70
N GLU A 145 9.87 21.82 -9.20
CA GLU A 145 10.82 22.93 -9.30
C GLU A 145 12.04 22.76 -8.37
N ASN A 146 11.84 22.27 -7.15
CA ASN A 146 12.86 22.34 -6.09
C ASN A 146 13.50 20.99 -5.72
N GLY A 147 12.95 19.87 -6.20
CA GLY A 147 13.39 18.53 -5.81
C GLY A 147 12.88 18.10 -4.44
N ALA A 148 13.54 17.10 -3.84
CA ALA A 148 13.16 16.53 -2.56
C ALA A 148 13.13 17.57 -1.42
N MET A 149 12.01 17.66 -0.69
CA MET A 149 11.83 18.61 0.41
C MET A 149 11.16 17.98 1.63
N ASN A 150 11.57 18.41 2.83
CA ASN A 150 10.85 18.05 4.06
C ASN A 150 9.48 18.73 4.10
N SER A 151 8.51 18.10 4.76
CA SER A 151 7.11 18.52 4.74
C SER A 151 6.85 19.94 5.26
N ILE A 152 7.71 20.44 6.16
CA ILE A 152 7.57 21.79 6.73
C ILE A 152 7.98 22.84 5.70
N ASP A 153 9.15 22.68 5.09
CA ASP A 153 9.63 23.61 4.07
C ASP A 153 8.83 23.49 2.77
N LEU A 154 8.41 22.27 2.40
CA LEU A 154 7.52 22.02 1.29
C LEU A 154 6.19 22.77 1.46
N ARG A 155 5.60 22.78 2.65
CA ARG A 155 4.36 23.53 2.91
C ARG A 155 4.54 25.04 2.73
N ARG A 156 5.70 25.58 3.13
CA ARG A 156 6.01 27.01 2.94
C ARG A 156 6.24 27.34 1.48
N ALA A 157 7.08 26.56 0.79
CA ALA A 157 7.40 26.75 -0.62
C ALA A 157 6.17 26.60 -1.53
N ALA A 158 5.27 25.67 -1.21
CA ALA A 158 3.99 25.49 -1.90
C ALA A 158 2.95 26.61 -1.63
N LYS A 159 3.33 27.67 -0.89
CA LYS A 159 2.46 28.79 -0.48
C LYS A 159 1.24 28.34 0.34
N LEU A 160 1.39 27.26 1.10
CA LEU A 160 0.36 26.64 1.95
C LEU A 160 0.61 26.87 3.45
N ALA A 161 1.47 27.82 3.81
CA ALA A 161 1.76 28.17 5.21
C ALA A 161 0.49 28.62 5.97
N ASN A 162 -0.37 29.40 5.31
CA ASN A 162 -1.62 29.93 5.88
C ASN A 162 -2.83 29.00 5.65
N ALA A 163 -2.68 27.93 4.85
CA ALA A 163 -3.75 26.96 4.63
C ALA A 163 -3.97 26.12 5.89
N LYS A 164 -5.15 25.50 6.02
CA LYS A 164 -5.39 24.54 7.11
C LYS A 164 -4.44 23.36 6.97
N GLU A 165 -3.91 22.85 8.09
CA GLU A 165 -3.00 21.70 8.05
C GLU A 165 -3.63 20.48 7.38
N SER A 166 -4.94 20.28 7.60
CA SER A 166 -5.69 19.19 6.96
C SER A 166 -5.76 19.31 5.44
N GLU A 167 -5.67 20.51 4.88
CA GLU A 167 -5.65 20.73 3.42
C GLU A 167 -4.32 20.27 2.82
N PHE A 168 -3.20 20.70 3.42
CA PHE A 168 -1.86 20.26 3.03
C PHE A 168 -1.71 18.73 3.16
N ASN A 169 -2.16 18.16 4.29
CA ASN A 169 -2.10 16.72 4.52
C ASN A 169 -2.96 15.94 3.52
N LYS A 170 -4.15 16.43 3.15
CA LYS A 170 -4.97 15.81 2.10
C LYS A 170 -4.29 15.88 0.73
N GLY A 171 -3.61 16.97 0.42
CA GLY A 171 -2.81 17.09 -0.80
C GLY A 171 -1.69 16.05 -0.87
N LEU A 172 -0.91 15.91 0.21
CA LEU A 172 0.12 14.87 0.32
C LEU A 172 -0.46 13.45 0.20
N GLU A 173 -1.63 13.20 0.82
CA GLU A 173 -2.30 11.91 0.74
C GLU A 173 -2.78 11.56 -0.66
N GLN A 174 -3.36 12.55 -1.36
CA GLN A 174 -3.80 12.39 -2.74
C GLN A 174 -2.63 12.08 -3.66
N LEU A 175 -1.58 12.89 -3.63
CA LEU A 175 -0.39 12.69 -4.48
C LEU A 175 0.29 11.35 -4.21
N GLN A 176 0.33 10.89 -2.96
CA GLN A 176 0.85 9.56 -2.64
C GLN A 176 -0.03 8.45 -3.23
N ALA A 177 -1.35 8.53 -3.00
CA ALA A 177 -2.30 7.54 -3.50
C ALA A 177 -2.25 7.39 -5.02
N ASP A 178 -1.99 8.50 -5.72
CA ASP A 178 -1.87 8.56 -7.18
C ASP A 178 -0.46 8.20 -7.69
N PHE A 179 0.43 7.69 -6.83
CA PHE A 179 1.83 7.36 -7.16
C PHE A 179 2.67 8.53 -7.68
N LYS A 180 2.26 9.78 -7.41
CA LYS A 180 2.97 10.98 -7.89
C LYS A 180 4.17 11.33 -7.01
N ILE A 181 4.05 11.15 -5.71
CA ILE A 181 5.11 11.41 -4.73
C ILE A 181 5.23 10.30 -3.69
N LEU A 182 6.36 10.25 -2.99
CA LEU A 182 6.56 9.37 -1.86
C LEU A 182 7.56 9.95 -0.84
N PRO A 183 7.53 9.50 0.43
CA PRO A 183 8.61 9.74 1.37
C PRO A 183 9.90 9.06 0.92
N VAL A 184 11.02 9.78 0.95
CA VAL A 184 12.37 9.29 0.62
C VAL A 184 13.39 9.45 1.76
N GLY A 185 12.98 10.06 2.87
CA GLY A 185 13.80 10.21 4.07
C GLY A 185 13.07 10.92 5.20
N VAL A 186 13.79 11.19 6.27
CA VAL A 186 13.35 12.02 7.40
C VAL A 186 14.36 13.14 7.64
N ALA A 187 13.89 14.30 8.07
CA ALA A 187 14.68 15.44 8.45
C ALA A 187 14.40 15.82 9.91
N GLU A 188 15.44 16.29 10.61
CA GLU A 188 15.30 16.90 11.94
C GLU A 188 14.74 18.32 11.82
N ALA A 189 13.45 18.44 11.54
CA ALA A 189 12.78 19.73 11.34
C ALA A 189 11.52 19.86 12.21
N GLY A 190 11.21 21.10 12.60
CA GLY A 190 10.03 21.44 13.40
C GLY A 190 10.15 21.13 14.89
N ALA A 191 9.06 21.36 15.63
CA ALA A 191 9.03 21.21 17.09
C ALA A 191 9.34 19.77 17.56
N TRP A 192 9.00 18.78 16.74
CA TRP A 192 9.19 17.36 17.04
C TRP A 192 10.49 16.78 16.47
N ARG A 193 11.35 17.62 15.85
CA ARG A 193 12.59 17.20 15.16
C ARG A 193 12.35 16.01 14.21
N TYR A 194 11.19 15.98 13.56
CA TYR A 194 10.78 14.91 12.67
C TYR A 194 9.90 15.46 11.56
N SER A 195 10.33 15.26 10.31
CA SER A 195 9.55 15.57 9.12
C SER A 195 9.93 14.64 7.98
N HIS A 196 8.96 14.04 7.30
CA HIS A 196 9.23 13.27 6.09
C HIS A 196 9.74 14.20 4.97
N ILE A 197 10.77 13.75 4.27
CA ILE A 197 11.22 14.31 2.99
C ILE A 197 10.45 13.62 1.88
N TYR A 198 9.76 14.37 1.04
CA TYR A 198 9.02 13.88 -0.12
C TYR A 198 9.77 14.18 -1.42
N GLU A 199 9.64 13.30 -2.40
CA GLU A 199 10.18 13.43 -3.75
C GLU A 199 9.17 12.87 -4.76
N LEU A 200 9.31 13.26 -6.03
CA LEU A 200 8.57 12.70 -7.15
C LEU A 200 8.91 11.22 -7.33
N THR A 201 7.89 10.39 -7.53
CA THR A 201 8.06 8.97 -7.84
C THR A 201 8.91 8.77 -9.08
N THR A 202 8.71 9.58 -10.12
CA THR A 202 9.43 9.50 -11.39
C THR A 202 10.92 9.85 -11.30
N ARG A 203 11.32 10.70 -10.35
CA ARG A 203 12.74 10.95 -10.06
C ARG A 203 13.34 9.86 -9.19
N ARG A 204 12.57 9.35 -8.23
CA ARG A 204 13.04 8.31 -7.31
C ARG A 204 13.18 6.95 -7.98
N PHE A 205 12.26 6.61 -8.87
CA PHE A 205 12.20 5.35 -9.63
C PHE A 205 11.96 5.64 -11.12
N PRO A 206 12.97 6.17 -11.84
CA PRO A 206 12.84 6.55 -13.25
C PRO A 206 12.45 5.38 -14.16
N GLU A 207 12.85 4.16 -13.79
CA GLU A 207 12.54 2.93 -14.50
C GLU A 207 11.10 2.42 -14.30
N LEU A 208 10.35 2.94 -13.31
CA LEU A 208 9.06 2.39 -12.91
C LEU A 208 8.02 2.48 -14.04
N SER A 209 8.02 3.57 -14.80
CA SER A 209 7.12 3.76 -15.93
C SER A 209 7.39 2.72 -17.03
N GLU A 210 8.65 2.53 -17.41
CA GLU A 210 9.03 1.52 -18.42
C GLU A 210 8.76 0.09 -17.94
N GLN A 211 8.96 -0.21 -16.65
CA GLN A 211 8.59 -1.51 -16.07
C GLN A 211 7.08 -1.76 -16.09
N ALA A 212 6.28 -0.70 -15.91
CA ALA A 212 4.82 -0.78 -15.94
C ALA A 212 4.25 -0.81 -17.36
N ARG A 213 4.98 -0.27 -18.35
CA ARG A 213 4.56 -0.16 -19.75
C ARG A 213 4.03 -1.47 -20.37
N PRO A 214 4.67 -2.64 -20.21
CA PRO A 214 4.14 -3.90 -20.77
C PRO A 214 2.98 -4.49 -19.96
N ILE A 215 2.64 -3.95 -18.80
CA ILE A 215 1.63 -4.49 -17.89
C ILE A 215 0.26 -3.91 -18.25
N SER A 216 -0.58 -4.71 -18.90
CA SER A 216 -1.98 -4.33 -19.09
C SER A 216 -2.70 -4.18 -17.74
N GLU A 217 -3.69 -3.29 -17.66
CA GLU A 217 -4.46 -3.12 -16.42
C GLU A 217 -5.14 -4.42 -15.96
N SER A 218 -5.53 -5.28 -16.91
CA SER A 218 -6.11 -6.59 -16.62
C SER A 218 -5.09 -7.50 -15.92
N ALA A 219 -3.84 -7.51 -16.39
CA ALA A 219 -2.76 -8.28 -15.78
C ALA A 219 -2.39 -7.71 -14.40
N ALA A 220 -2.36 -6.39 -14.26
CA ALA A 220 -2.17 -5.70 -12.98
C ALA A 220 -3.21 -6.10 -11.94
N ARG A 221 -4.50 -5.98 -12.28
CA ARG A 221 -5.58 -6.35 -11.36
C ARG A 221 -5.52 -7.82 -10.98
N ALA A 222 -5.24 -8.72 -11.93
CA ALA A 222 -5.10 -10.15 -11.67
C ALA A 222 -3.94 -10.45 -10.71
N LYS A 223 -2.75 -9.89 -10.95
CA LYS A 223 -1.58 -10.07 -10.08
C LYS A 223 -1.85 -9.58 -8.66
N LEU A 224 -2.38 -8.36 -8.51
CA LEU A 224 -2.64 -7.74 -7.20
C LEU A 224 -3.74 -8.48 -6.43
N LEU A 225 -4.83 -8.87 -7.10
CA LEU A 225 -5.90 -9.64 -6.48
C LEU A 225 -5.42 -11.04 -6.07
N GLY A 226 -4.62 -11.69 -6.92
CA GLY A 226 -3.97 -12.97 -6.60
C GLY A 226 -3.09 -12.86 -5.35
N LEU A 227 -2.20 -11.88 -5.28
CA LEU A 227 -1.32 -11.64 -4.11
C LEU A 227 -2.13 -11.38 -2.83
N TYR A 228 -3.24 -10.64 -2.92
CA TYR A 228 -4.14 -10.44 -1.81
C TYR A 228 -4.67 -11.78 -1.26
N PHE A 229 -5.27 -12.61 -2.11
CA PHE A 229 -5.79 -13.92 -1.70
C PHE A 229 -4.71 -14.90 -1.25
N GLN A 230 -3.52 -14.87 -1.85
CA GLN A 230 -2.37 -15.64 -1.36
C GLN A 230 -1.92 -15.21 0.04
N SER A 231 -2.16 -13.95 0.40
CA SER A 231 -1.90 -13.45 1.74
C SER A 231 -3.00 -13.83 2.74
N VAL A 232 -4.27 -13.60 2.41
CA VAL A 232 -5.38 -13.77 3.36
C VAL A 232 -6.01 -15.17 3.36
N GLY A 233 -5.71 -15.99 2.34
CA GLY A 233 -6.26 -17.33 2.14
C GLY A 233 -7.69 -17.31 1.59
N ALA A 234 -8.59 -16.60 2.26
CA ALA A 234 -9.97 -16.40 1.85
C ALA A 234 -10.48 -15.02 2.29
N ALA A 235 -11.37 -14.44 1.50
CA ALA A 235 -12.04 -13.17 1.76
C ALA A 235 -13.36 -13.10 0.98
N GLN A 236 -14.26 -12.20 1.37
CA GLN A 236 -15.44 -11.92 0.56
C GLN A 236 -15.09 -10.98 -0.58
N LEU A 237 -15.86 -11.05 -1.67
CA LEU A 237 -15.75 -10.14 -2.80
C LEU A 237 -15.81 -8.67 -2.36
N ARG A 238 -16.71 -8.34 -1.42
CA ARG A 238 -16.85 -6.99 -0.85
C ARG A 238 -15.59 -6.50 -0.13
N ASP A 239 -14.80 -7.39 0.45
CA ASP A 239 -13.57 -7.03 1.16
C ASP A 239 -12.48 -6.65 0.15
N ALA A 240 -12.42 -7.33 -0.99
CA ALA A 240 -11.54 -6.97 -2.09
C ALA A 240 -11.95 -5.62 -2.73
N VAL A 241 -13.25 -5.40 -2.97
CA VAL A 241 -13.78 -4.08 -3.40
C VAL A 241 -13.36 -3.00 -2.41
N LYS A 242 -13.58 -3.26 -1.11
CA LYS A 242 -13.24 -2.32 -0.04
C LYS A 242 -11.75 -2.07 0.09
N LEU A 243 -10.88 -3.04 -0.21
CA LEU A 243 -9.42 -2.89 -0.14
C LEU A 243 -8.89 -2.04 -1.30
N PHE A 244 -9.22 -2.45 -2.52
CA PHE A 244 -8.64 -1.87 -3.73
C PHE A 244 -9.36 -0.60 -4.21
N GLY A 245 -10.63 -0.41 -3.81
CA GLY A 245 -11.44 0.71 -4.28
C GLY A 245 -11.86 0.60 -5.75
N TRP A 246 -11.67 -0.56 -6.38
CA TRP A 246 -12.11 -0.80 -7.75
C TRP A 246 -13.64 -1.03 -7.80
N PRO A 247 -14.30 -0.64 -8.90
CA PRO A 247 -15.67 -1.06 -9.20
C PRO A 247 -15.88 -2.56 -9.01
N ARG A 248 -17.05 -2.94 -8.48
CA ARG A 248 -17.38 -4.33 -8.15
C ARG A 248 -17.25 -5.24 -9.37
N GLU A 249 -17.70 -4.78 -10.52
CA GLU A 249 -17.70 -5.49 -11.79
C GLU A 249 -16.28 -5.84 -12.24
N LEU A 250 -15.31 -4.96 -11.95
CA LEU A 250 -13.90 -5.21 -12.23
C LEU A 250 -13.32 -6.28 -11.31
N ILE A 251 -13.68 -6.27 -10.02
CA ILE A 251 -13.27 -7.30 -9.07
C ILE A 251 -13.87 -8.66 -9.47
N GLU A 252 -15.15 -8.72 -9.82
CA GLU A 252 -15.84 -9.93 -10.26
C GLU A 252 -15.22 -10.53 -11.51
N ARG A 253 -14.99 -9.70 -12.54
CA ARG A 253 -14.34 -10.14 -13.78
C ARG A 253 -12.92 -10.65 -13.54
N THR A 254 -12.16 -9.95 -12.69
CA THR A 254 -10.78 -10.36 -12.35
C THR A 254 -10.78 -11.66 -11.56
N ALA A 255 -11.64 -11.79 -10.55
CA ALA A 255 -11.80 -13.01 -9.77
C ALA A 255 -12.27 -14.19 -10.63
N GLY A 256 -13.20 -13.97 -11.57
CA GLY A 256 -13.66 -14.98 -12.51
C GLY A 256 -12.50 -15.58 -13.32
N ARG A 257 -11.63 -14.73 -13.87
CA ARG A 257 -10.42 -15.18 -14.59
C ARG A 257 -9.45 -15.96 -13.69
N LEU A 258 -9.27 -15.55 -12.44
CA LEU A 258 -8.42 -16.29 -11.49
C LEU A 258 -9.05 -17.65 -11.12
N VAL A 259 -10.38 -17.75 -11.10
CA VAL A 259 -11.08 -19.02 -10.90
C VAL A 259 -10.93 -19.93 -12.13
N GLU A 260 -11.08 -19.40 -13.35
CA GLU A 260 -10.85 -20.14 -14.60
C GLU A 260 -9.41 -20.69 -14.69
N LYS A 261 -8.43 -19.94 -14.18
CA LYS A 261 -7.02 -20.36 -14.10
C LYS A 261 -6.72 -21.30 -12.92
N ASN A 262 -7.70 -21.67 -12.11
CA ASN A 262 -7.54 -22.47 -10.89
C ASN A 262 -6.63 -21.84 -9.81
N GLU A 263 -6.40 -20.53 -9.87
CA GLU A 263 -5.65 -19.80 -8.84
C GLU A 263 -6.54 -19.50 -7.62
N LEU A 264 -7.84 -19.29 -7.85
CA LEU A 264 -8.87 -19.12 -6.83
C LEU A 264 -10.02 -20.11 -7.03
N VAL A 265 -10.83 -20.30 -5.99
CA VAL A 265 -12.08 -21.05 -6.04
C VAL A 265 -13.19 -20.26 -5.37
N ARG A 266 -14.42 -20.41 -5.88
CA ARG A 266 -15.63 -19.95 -5.18
C ARG A 266 -15.90 -20.91 -4.03
N ALA A 267 -16.00 -20.37 -2.82
CA ALA A 267 -16.16 -21.15 -1.61
C ALA A 267 -17.40 -20.74 -0.80
N SER A 268 -17.84 -21.60 0.11
CA SER A 268 -18.79 -21.25 1.16
C SER A 268 -18.06 -21.19 2.52
N HIS A 269 -18.42 -20.22 3.35
CA HIS A 269 -17.89 -20.10 4.70
C HIS A 269 -18.86 -20.75 5.71
N PRO A 270 -18.41 -21.69 6.58
CA PRO A 270 -19.29 -22.46 7.46
C PRO A 270 -20.15 -21.65 8.45
N LYS A 271 -19.73 -20.41 8.75
CA LYS A 271 -20.38 -19.56 9.77
C LYS A 271 -20.94 -18.24 9.24
N HIS A 272 -20.62 -17.88 7.99
CA HIS A 272 -20.88 -16.54 7.48
C HIS A 272 -21.32 -16.61 6.03
N GLU A 273 -22.51 -16.11 5.75
CA GLU A 273 -23.00 -16.01 4.37
C GLU A 273 -22.22 -14.95 3.58
N GLY A 274 -22.30 -15.05 2.25
CA GLY A 274 -21.71 -14.10 1.32
C GLY A 274 -20.96 -14.76 0.17
N GLU A 275 -20.47 -13.92 -0.75
CA GLU A 275 -19.69 -14.33 -1.90
C GLU A 275 -18.22 -14.48 -1.51
N TRP A 276 -17.81 -15.71 -1.16
CA TRP A 276 -16.45 -16.02 -0.75
C TRP A 276 -15.60 -16.54 -1.91
N LEU A 277 -14.38 -16.04 -1.95
CA LEU A 277 -13.29 -16.52 -2.78
C LEU A 277 -12.15 -16.99 -1.89
N ALA A 278 -11.43 -18.00 -2.34
CA ALA A 278 -10.32 -18.56 -1.58
C ALA A 278 -9.27 -19.20 -2.46
N ILE A 279 -8.07 -19.35 -1.93
CA ILE A 279 -7.07 -20.25 -2.50
C ILE A 279 -7.47 -21.70 -2.18
N LYS A 280 -7.16 -22.63 -3.09
CA LYS A 280 -7.54 -24.05 -2.91
C LYS A 280 -6.97 -24.67 -1.63
N ALA A 281 -5.80 -24.21 -1.17
CA ALA A 281 -5.11 -24.75 0.00
C ALA A 281 -5.87 -24.58 1.34
N VAL A 282 -6.82 -23.65 1.43
CA VAL A 282 -7.62 -23.41 2.66
C VAL A 282 -9.03 -24.00 2.57
N CYS A 283 -9.31 -24.74 1.52
CA CYS A 283 -10.58 -25.41 1.31
C CYS A 283 -10.50 -26.89 1.72
N LYS A 284 -11.66 -27.52 1.93
CA LYS A 284 -11.78 -28.97 2.13
C LYS A 284 -11.55 -29.74 0.84
#